data_AF-A0A1H9EQJ4-F1
#
_entry.id   AF-A0A1H9EQJ4-F1
#
_cell.length_a   1.000
_cell.length_b   1.000
_cell.length_c   1.000
_cell.angle_alpha   90.00
_cell.angle_beta   90.00
_cell.angle_gamma   90.00
#
_symmetry.space_group_name_H-M   'P 1'
#
loop_
_entity.id
_entity.type
_entity.pdbx_description
1 polymer ?
#
loop_
_entity_poly.entity_id
_entity_poly.type
_entity_poly.pdbx_seq_one_letter_code
_entity_poly.pdbx_strand_id
1 'polypeptide(L)'
;MARIGLVAHDDKKDDLCVWAEHHKHKLSQHDLWGTGTTGSRVMAATGMSVVLLKSGPLGGDQQLGAMIAEGKLDVLIFFIDPLSAQPHDVDVKALTRLATLYDVPFANNKSTADAVLAYL
;
A
#
# COMPACT_ATOMS: atom_id res chain seq x y z
N MET A 1 16.35 -2.42 -5.36
CA MET A 1 15.12 -1.69 -5.73
C MET A 1 13.96 -2.56 -5.29
N ALA A 2 13.20 -2.12 -4.28
CA ALA A 2 12.10 -2.90 -3.71
C ALA A 2 10.81 -2.62 -4.47
N ARG A 3 9.86 -3.56 -4.38
CA ARG A 3 8.52 -3.45 -4.96
C ARG A 3 7.49 -3.17 -3.88
N ILE A 4 6.97 -1.94 -3.87
CA ILE A 4 6.17 -1.42 -2.75
C ILE A 4 4.70 -1.28 -3.17
N GLY A 5 3.80 -1.94 -2.44
CA GLY A 5 2.36 -1.77 -2.58
C GLY A 5 1.86 -0.64 -1.68
N LEU A 6 1.06 0.28 -2.23
CA LEU A 6 0.47 1.43 -1.56
C LEU A 6 -1.06 1.32 -1.57
N VAL A 7 -1.66 1.18 -0.39
CA VAL A 7 -3.10 1.05 -0.21
C VAL A 7 -3.55 1.94 0.94
N ALA A 8 -4.71 2.56 0.81
CA ALA A 8 -5.36 3.28 1.91
C ALA A 8 -6.88 3.19 1.79
N HIS A 9 -7.57 3.03 2.92
CA HIS A 9 -9.00 3.33 2.99
C HIS A 9 -9.25 4.81 2.68
N ASP A 10 -10.48 5.17 2.30
CA ASP A 10 -10.80 6.53 1.84
C ASP A 10 -10.36 7.61 2.81
N ASP A 11 -10.69 7.46 4.10
CA ASP A 11 -10.34 8.41 5.17
C ASP A 11 -8.84 8.43 5.53
N LYS A 12 -8.03 7.57 4.90
CA LYS A 12 -6.58 7.49 5.09
C LYS A 12 -5.76 7.86 3.87
N LYS A 13 -6.40 8.17 2.75
CA LYS A 13 -5.70 8.53 1.51
C LYS A 13 -4.93 9.83 1.63
N ASP A 14 -5.49 10.82 2.32
CA ASP A 14 -4.80 12.10 2.59
C ASP A 14 -3.55 11.89 3.43
N ASP A 15 -3.67 11.11 4.52
CA ASP A 15 -2.54 10.72 5.37
C ASP A 15 -1.43 10.03 4.56
N LEU A 16 -1.81 9.09 3.67
CA LEU A 16 -0.85 8.38 2.83
C LEU A 16 -0.18 9.30 1.79
N CYS A 17 -0.91 10.26 1.22
CA CYS A 17 -0.33 11.23 0.29
C CYS A 17 0.67 12.15 0.97
N VAL A 18 0.34 12.66 2.16
CA VAL A 18 1.27 13.48 2.97
C VAL A 18 2.51 12.67 3.35
N TRP A 19 2.32 11.41 3.74
CA TRP A 19 3.42 10.50 4.05
C TRP A 19 4.32 10.24 2.82
N ALA A 20 3.70 10.02 1.66
CA ALA A 20 4.43 9.78 0.41
C ALA A 20 5.20 11.02 -0.07
N GLU A 21 4.65 12.23 0.09
CA GLU A 21 5.36 13.47 -0.24
C GLU A 21 6.57 13.67 0.68
N HIS A 22 6.41 13.46 1.99
CA HIS A 22 7.50 13.56 2.95
C HIS A 22 8.65 12.57 2.65
N HIS A 23 8.32 11.39 2.14
CA HIS A 23 9.29 10.34 1.82
C HIS A 23 9.60 10.20 0.34
N LYS A 24 9.19 11.16 -0.49
CA LYS A 24 9.26 11.11 -1.96
C LYS A 24 10.64 10.74 -2.48
N HIS A 25 11.69 11.33 -1.93
CA HIS A 25 13.06 11.03 -2.33
C HIS A 25 13.40 9.53 -2.19
N LYS A 26 13.02 8.90 -1.08
CA LYS A 26 13.30 7.48 -0.84
C LYS A 26 12.37 6.57 -1.65
N LEU A 27 11.07 6.88 -1.68
CA LEU A 27 10.09 6.13 -2.47
C LEU A 27 10.39 6.12 -3.97
N SER A 28 10.96 7.20 -4.51
CA SER A 28 11.32 7.29 -5.94
C SER A 28 12.46 6.35 -6.38
N GLN A 29 13.12 5.68 -5.43
CA GLN A 29 14.18 4.69 -5.69
C GLN A 29 13.63 3.26 -5.80
N HIS A 30 12.30 3.11 -5.77
CA HIS A 30 11.58 1.84 -5.70
C HIS A 30 10.49 1.79 -6.75
N ASP A 31 10.05 0.57 -7.09
CA ASP A 31 8.88 0.38 -7.94
C ASP A 31 7.62 0.47 -7.07
N LEU A 32 6.65 1.28 -7.50
CA LEU A 32 5.43 1.55 -6.73
C LEU A 32 4.21 0.95 -7.43
N TRP A 33 3.39 0.20 -6.68
CA TRP A 33 2.06 -0.26 -7.07
C TRP A 33 1.03 0.37 -6.15
N GLY A 34 -0.12 0.77 -6.67
CA GLY A 34 -1.18 1.34 -5.85
C GLY A 34 -2.56 0.91 -6.31
N THR A 35 -3.46 0.65 -5.35
CA THR A 35 -4.87 0.38 -5.70
C THR A 35 -5.54 1.65 -6.22
N GLY A 36 -6.42 1.49 -7.20
CA GLY A 36 -7.06 2.53 -8.01
C GLY A 36 -6.87 3.97 -7.55
N THR A 37 -7.76 4.45 -6.68
CA THR A 37 -7.75 5.85 -6.20
C THR A 37 -6.54 6.19 -5.34
N THR A 38 -5.98 5.25 -4.58
CA THR A 38 -4.77 5.46 -3.78
C THR A 38 -3.58 5.82 -4.66
N GLY A 39 -3.30 4.98 -5.66
CA GLY A 39 -2.18 5.19 -6.58
C GLY A 39 -2.31 6.52 -7.33
N SER A 40 -3.49 6.81 -7.87
CA SER A 40 -3.74 8.07 -8.58
C SER A 40 -3.54 9.31 -7.70
N ARG A 41 -3.96 9.27 -6.43
CA ARG A 41 -3.75 10.40 -5.49
C ARG A 41 -2.28 10.58 -5.14
N VAL A 42 -1.53 9.50 -4.93
CA VAL A 42 -0.08 9.56 -4.69
C VAL A 42 0.65 10.12 -5.91
N MET A 43 0.30 9.69 -7.12
CA MET A 43 0.87 10.25 -8.36
C MET A 43 0.60 11.75 -8.48
N ALA A 44 -0.64 12.19 -8.20
CA ALA A 44 -1.01 13.60 -8.28
C ALA A 44 -0.30 14.47 -7.23
N ALA A 45 -0.13 13.97 -6.00
CA ALA A 45 0.55 14.71 -4.93
C ALA A 45 2.06 14.79 -5.15
N THR A 46 2.67 13.69 -5.60
CA THR A 46 4.14 13.52 -5.58
C THR A 46 4.80 13.62 -6.95
N GLY A 47 4.07 13.41 -8.04
CA GLY A 47 4.63 13.27 -9.39
C GLY A 47 5.42 11.98 -9.62
N MET A 48 5.43 11.03 -8.67
CA MET A 48 6.05 9.72 -8.86
C MET A 48 5.21 8.82 -9.78
N SER A 49 5.85 7.89 -10.47
CA SER A 49 5.16 6.85 -11.24
C SER A 49 4.66 5.76 -10.31
N VAL A 50 3.37 5.42 -10.39
CA VAL A 50 2.74 4.33 -9.64
C VAL A 50 1.96 3.45 -10.62
N VAL A 51 2.20 2.14 -10.60
CA VAL A 51 1.42 1.17 -11.37
C VAL A 51 0.05 1.01 -10.71
N LEU A 52 -1.01 1.37 -11.44
CA LEU A 52 -2.36 1.34 -10.92
C LEU A 52 -2.98 -0.06 -11.03
N LEU A 53 -3.50 -0.53 -9.91
CA LEU A 53 -4.34 -1.73 -9.80
C LEU A 53 -5.82 -1.32 -9.72
N LYS A 54 -6.72 -2.31 -9.60
CA LYS A 54 -8.13 -2.03 -9.28
C LYS A 54 -8.23 -1.38 -7.89
N SER A 55 -9.36 -0.76 -7.60
CA SER A 55 -9.68 -0.35 -6.22
C SER A 55 -9.87 -1.57 -5.33
N GLY A 56 -9.68 -1.43 -4.01
CA GLY A 56 -9.93 -2.52 -3.04
C GLY A 56 -11.26 -3.24 -3.27
N PRO A 57 -12.42 -2.53 -3.31
CA PRO A 57 -13.73 -3.13 -3.57
C PRO A 57 -13.89 -3.84 -4.92
N LEU A 58 -13.01 -3.60 -5.89
CA LEU A 58 -13.03 -4.23 -7.21
C LEU A 58 -11.91 -5.27 -7.37
N GLY A 59 -11.31 -5.73 -6.27
CA GLY A 59 -10.31 -6.80 -6.23
C GLY A 59 -8.85 -6.33 -6.22
N GLY A 60 -8.59 -5.04 -6.03
CA GLY A 60 -7.22 -4.50 -5.95
C GLY A 60 -6.38 -5.15 -4.85
N ASP A 61 -6.98 -5.43 -3.70
CA ASP A 61 -6.31 -6.06 -2.58
C ASP A 61 -5.92 -7.51 -2.90
N GLN A 62 -6.75 -8.22 -3.67
CA GLN A 62 -6.44 -9.56 -4.14
C GLN A 62 -5.35 -9.56 -5.22
N GLN A 63 -5.26 -8.51 -6.05
CA GLN A 63 -4.15 -8.36 -6.99
C GLN A 63 -2.81 -8.20 -6.23
N LEU A 64 -2.78 -7.40 -5.17
CA LEU A 64 -1.61 -7.30 -4.30
C LEU A 64 -1.31 -8.61 -3.56
N GLY A 65 -2.36 -9.29 -3.08
CA GLY A 65 -2.22 -10.61 -2.45
C GLY A 65 -1.61 -11.65 -3.38
N ALA A 66 -2.01 -11.67 -4.65
CA ALA A 66 -1.41 -12.52 -5.67
C ALA A 66 0.07 -12.15 -5.90
N MET A 67 0.40 -10.86 -5.97
CA MET A 67 1.79 -10.43 -6.07
C MET A 67 2.64 -10.89 -4.88
N ILE A 68 2.11 -10.81 -3.65
CA ILE A 68 2.80 -11.35 -2.45
C ILE A 68 3.07 -12.85 -2.62
N ALA A 69 2.03 -13.64 -2.96
CA ALA A 69 2.14 -15.08 -3.10
C ALA A 69 3.09 -15.52 -4.22
N GLU A 70 3.25 -14.70 -5.26
CA GLU A 70 4.15 -14.92 -6.39
C GLU A 70 5.58 -14.38 -6.16
N GLY A 71 5.88 -13.80 -4.99
CA GLY A 71 7.17 -13.18 -4.72
C GLY A 71 7.42 -11.94 -5.57
N LYS A 72 6.35 -11.23 -5.95
CA LYS A 72 6.33 -10.03 -6.80
C LYS A 72 6.08 -8.72 -6.04
N LEU A 73 5.88 -8.78 -4.73
CA LEU A 73 5.77 -7.61 -3.84
C LEU A 73 6.71 -7.80 -2.66
N ASP A 74 7.57 -6.81 -2.40
CA ASP A 74 8.58 -6.89 -1.35
C ASP A 74 8.13 -6.17 -0.08
N VAL A 75 7.28 -5.15 -0.19
CA VAL A 75 6.75 -4.37 0.94
C VAL A 75 5.29 -3.97 0.69
N LEU A 76 4.48 -3.94 1.74
CA LEU A 76 3.12 -3.43 1.72
C LEU A 76 2.92 -2.29 2.71
N ILE A 77 2.55 -1.11 2.22
CA ILE A 77 2.09 0.02 3.04
C ILE A 77 0.58 0.14 2.87
N PHE A 78 -0.17 -0.25 3.91
CA PHE A 78 -1.63 -0.23 3.90
C PHE A 78 -2.16 0.64 5.04
N PHE A 79 -2.51 1.90 4.77
CA PHE A 79 -3.17 2.72 5.79
C PHE A 79 -4.63 2.33 5.96
N ILE A 80 -4.87 1.48 6.95
CA ILE A 80 -6.19 1.00 7.34
C ILE A 80 -6.88 2.05 8.20
N ASP A 81 -8.12 2.37 7.87
CA ASP A 81 -9.03 3.06 8.77
C ASP A 81 -9.62 2.07 9.79
N PRO A 82 -9.30 2.19 11.09
CA PRO A 82 -9.83 1.30 12.12
C PRO A 82 -11.20 1.73 12.65
N LEU A 83 -11.73 2.89 12.23
CA LEU A 83 -12.98 3.45 12.76
C LEU A 83 -14.18 3.24 11.84
N SER A 84 -13.96 2.82 10.60
CA SER A 84 -15.02 2.60 9.61
C SER A 84 -15.14 1.15 9.19
N ALA A 85 -16.39 0.67 9.10
CA ALA A 85 -16.69 -0.63 8.50
C ALA A 85 -16.40 -0.61 7.00
N GLN A 86 -15.63 -1.58 6.51
CA GLN A 86 -15.29 -1.68 5.09
C GLN A 86 -16.13 -2.76 4.40
N PRO A 87 -16.71 -2.49 3.23
CA PRO A 87 -17.47 -3.51 2.47
C PRO A 87 -16.59 -4.67 1.98
N HIS A 88 -15.28 -4.48 1.96
CA HIS A 88 -14.25 -5.43 1.52
C HIS A 88 -13.33 -5.84 2.69
N ASP A 89 -13.82 -5.82 3.94
CA ASP A 89 -13.03 -6.17 5.14
C ASP A 89 -12.44 -7.61 5.07
N VAL A 90 -13.12 -8.52 4.38
CA VAL A 90 -12.61 -9.88 4.13
C VAL A 90 -11.35 -9.85 3.27
N ASP A 91 -11.32 -9.00 2.25
CA ASP A 91 -10.17 -8.80 1.36
C ASP A 91 -8.99 -8.17 2.13
N VAL A 92 -9.26 -7.17 2.99
CA VAL A 92 -8.26 -6.56 3.88
C VAL A 92 -7.58 -7.63 4.74
N LYS A 93 -8.38 -8.46 5.43
CA LYS A 93 -7.87 -9.56 6.26
C LYS A 93 -7.11 -10.60 5.45
N ALA A 94 -7.58 -10.92 4.25
CA ALA A 94 -6.91 -11.86 3.37
C ALA A 94 -5.53 -11.35 2.93
N LEU A 95 -5.43 -10.07 2.58
CA LEU A 95 -4.17 -9.42 2.19
C LEU A 95 -3.18 -9.38 3.35
N THR A 96 -3.60 -8.93 4.55
CA THR A 96 -2.70 -8.91 5.73
C THR A 96 -2.28 -10.30 6.15
N ARG A 97 -3.17 -11.31 6.01
CA ARG A 97 -2.85 -12.71 6.26
C ARG A 97 -1.78 -13.22 5.29
N LEU A 98 -1.86 -12.86 4.01
CA LEU A 98 -0.85 -13.22 3.02
C LEU A 98 0.49 -12.55 3.31
N ALA A 99 0.50 -11.24 3.61
CA ALA A 99 1.73 -10.55 4.00
C ALA A 99 2.40 -11.21 5.21
N THR A 100 1.62 -11.59 6.22
CA THR A 100 2.10 -12.31 7.41
C THR A 100 2.63 -13.71 7.06
N LEU A 101 1.92 -14.47 6.23
CA LEU A 101 2.29 -15.84 5.88
C LEU A 101 3.61 -15.91 5.10
N TYR A 102 3.83 -14.96 4.20
CA TYR A 102 5.02 -14.89 3.34
C TYR A 102 6.13 -14.03 3.93
N ASP A 103 6.00 -13.59 5.19
CA ASP A 103 6.97 -12.74 5.90
C ASP A 103 7.36 -11.47 5.13
N VAL A 104 6.38 -10.86 4.46
CA VAL A 104 6.55 -9.59 3.73
C VAL A 104 6.46 -8.43 4.73
N PRO A 105 7.47 -7.56 4.84
CA PRO A 105 7.37 -6.35 5.65
C PRO A 105 6.12 -5.53 5.28
N PHE A 106 5.25 -5.28 6.26
CA PHE A 106 4.04 -4.50 6.03
C PHE A 106 3.73 -3.54 7.17
N ALA A 107 3.09 -2.43 6.81
CA ALA A 107 2.72 -1.36 7.73
C ALA A 107 1.25 -1.00 7.60
N ASN A 108 0.52 -1.08 8.71
CA ASN A 108 -0.92 -0.74 8.76
C ASN A 108 -1.21 0.70 9.20
N ASN A 109 -0.17 1.48 9.50
CA ASN A 109 -0.25 2.85 9.99
C ASN A 109 1.05 3.61 9.66
N LYS A 110 1.05 4.92 9.87
CA LYS A 110 2.19 5.80 9.59
C LYS A 110 3.47 5.42 10.34
N SER A 111 3.41 5.20 11.66
CA SER A 111 4.62 4.93 12.46
C SER A 111 5.31 3.64 12.03
N THR A 112 4.55 2.60 11.71
CA THR A 112 5.10 1.36 11.18
C THR A 112 5.62 1.57 9.75
N ALA A 113 4.96 2.41 8.95
CA ALA A 113 5.42 2.71 7.59
C ALA A 113 6.75 3.47 7.59
N ASP A 114 6.95 4.41 8.51
CA ASP A 114 8.23 5.08 8.73
C ASP A 114 9.34 4.07 9.06
N ALA A 115 9.07 3.13 9.97
CA ALA A 115 10.03 2.09 10.35
C ALA A 115 10.34 1.10 9.21
N VAL A 116 9.31 0.64 8.50
CA VAL A 116 9.44 -0.28 7.36
C VAL A 116 10.20 0.38 6.22
N LEU A 117 9.86 1.63 5.87
CA LEU A 117 10.58 2.35 4.82
C LEU A 117 12.01 2.67 5.26
N ALA A 118 12.28 2.94 6.54
CA ALA A 118 13.63 3.16 7.05
C ALA A 118 14.53 1.92 6.90
N TYR A 119 13.96 0.71 7.01
CA TYR A 119 14.67 -0.56 6.81
C TYR A 119 15.11 -0.81 5.36
N LEU A 120 14.36 -0.29 4.38
CA LEU A 120 14.70 -0.38 2.94
C LEU A 120 15.90 0.49 2.54
#